data_AF-A0A379DG97-F1
#
_entry.id   AF-A0A379DG97-F1
#
_cell.length_a   1.000
_cell.length_b   1.000
_cell.length_c   1.000
_cell.angle_alpha   90.00
_cell.angle_beta   90.00
_cell.angle_gamma   90.00
#
_symmetry.space_group_name_H-M   'P 1'
#
loop_
_entity.id
_entity.type
_entity.pdbx_description
1 polymer ?
#
loop_
_entity_poly.entity_id
_entity_poly.type
_entity_poly.pdbx_seq_one_letter_code
_entity_poly.pdbx_strand_id
1 'polypeptide(L)'
;MFLENYKSLSNFYSDEKPLILVEGLRENPVIIFASKSLKEYLLAYRYEGNIENAYSCFEIGYFEEDRKVKLEKAIRIKESNFQTESGLCLGLSLKDVIRIKGEGYEQQKSGDYIVLNYKVEDFENSPFLQQYNMSGYFIKIKLKNNIVTNITFGFDYP
;
A
#
# COMPACT_ATOMS: atom_id res chain seq x y z
N MET A 1 0.65 -6.99 5.85
CA MET A 1 1.88 -7.09 5.02
C MET A 1 3.02 -6.43 5.76
N PHE A 2 4.25 -6.91 5.61
CA PHE A 2 5.42 -6.35 6.27
C PHE A 2 6.37 -5.77 5.20
N LEU A 3 6.83 -4.54 5.41
CA LEU A 3 7.87 -3.91 4.58
C LEU A 3 9.19 -4.69 4.74
N GLU A 4 9.90 -4.89 3.64
CA GLU A 4 11.20 -5.59 3.56
C GLU A 4 11.25 -7.03 4.13
N ASN A 5 10.11 -7.68 4.30
CA ASN A 5 10.08 -9.07 4.76
C ASN A 5 9.92 -10.03 3.58
N TYR A 6 11.05 -10.51 3.05
CA TYR A 6 11.09 -11.51 1.99
C TYR A 6 10.29 -12.79 2.31
N LYS A 7 10.17 -13.18 3.61
CA LYS A 7 9.35 -14.33 4.03
C LYS A 7 7.85 -14.05 3.98
N SER A 8 7.44 -12.79 4.03
CA SER A 8 6.02 -12.43 3.88
C SER A 8 5.57 -12.58 2.43
N LEU A 9 6.44 -12.30 1.46
CA LEU A 9 6.16 -12.43 0.04
C LEU A 9 6.00 -13.89 -0.41
N SER A 10 6.87 -14.80 0.04
CA SER A 10 6.76 -16.24 -0.27
C SER A 10 5.49 -16.90 0.31
N ASN A 11 4.90 -16.32 1.35
CA ASN A 11 3.61 -16.77 1.89
C ASN A 11 2.41 -16.15 1.15
N PHE A 12 2.63 -15.05 0.42
CA PHE A 12 1.58 -14.21 -0.17
C PHE A 12 1.25 -14.59 -1.62
N TYR A 13 2.20 -15.15 -2.36
CA TYR A 13 1.97 -15.74 -3.68
C TYR A 13 2.75 -17.05 -3.80
N SER A 14 2.20 -18.05 -4.50
CA SER A 14 2.95 -19.29 -4.73
C SER A 14 4.00 -19.07 -5.82
N ASP A 15 5.19 -19.65 -5.61
CA ASP A 15 6.39 -19.56 -6.46
C ASP A 15 6.21 -20.02 -7.93
N GLU A 16 5.00 -20.42 -8.32
CA GLU A 16 4.72 -21.05 -9.61
C GLU A 16 4.41 -20.06 -10.75
N LYS A 17 4.21 -18.75 -10.46
CA LYS A 17 3.97 -17.74 -11.49
C LYS A 17 5.07 -16.68 -11.52
N PRO A 18 5.63 -16.36 -12.71
CA PRO A 18 6.58 -15.28 -12.83
C PRO A 18 5.91 -13.96 -12.46
N LEU A 19 6.60 -13.16 -11.65
CA LEU A 19 6.16 -11.81 -11.32
C LEU A 19 6.23 -10.94 -12.58
N ILE A 20 5.08 -10.43 -13.02
CA ILE A 20 5.00 -9.55 -14.19
C ILE A 20 5.13 -8.10 -13.70
N LEU A 21 6.22 -7.46 -14.10
CA LEU A 21 6.41 -6.03 -13.90
C LEU A 21 5.59 -5.24 -14.93
N VAL A 22 4.76 -4.32 -14.44
CA VAL A 22 3.91 -3.47 -15.27
C VAL A 22 4.46 -2.04 -15.24
N GLU A 23 4.99 -1.62 -16.39
CA GLU A 23 5.49 -0.26 -16.62
C GLU A 23 4.36 0.68 -17.08
N GLY A 24 4.49 1.98 -16.80
CA GLY A 24 3.55 3.02 -17.24
C GLY A 24 2.18 3.06 -16.55
N LEU A 25 1.89 2.15 -15.62
CA LEU A 25 0.66 2.18 -14.80
C LEU A 25 0.73 3.25 -13.70
N ARG A 26 1.92 3.41 -13.12
CA ARG A 26 2.31 4.43 -12.15
C ARG A 26 3.66 5.02 -12.61
N GLU A 27 4.14 6.03 -11.90
CA GLU A 27 5.46 6.63 -12.18
C GLU A 27 6.59 5.61 -12.09
N ASN A 28 6.52 4.70 -11.11
CA ASN A 28 7.43 3.57 -11.00
C ASN A 28 6.76 2.28 -11.49
N PRO A 29 7.56 1.32 -12.01
CA PRO A 29 7.04 0.00 -12.33
C PRO A 29 6.42 -0.70 -11.11
N VAL A 30 5.32 -1.40 -11.33
CA VAL A 30 4.57 -2.08 -10.25
C VAL A 30 4.28 -3.53 -10.60
N ILE A 31 4.15 -4.36 -9.59
CA ILE A 31 3.50 -5.66 -9.71
C ILE A 31 2.08 -5.53 -9.18
N ILE A 32 1.13 -6.13 -9.89
CA ILE A 32 -0.28 -6.10 -9.53
C ILE A 32 -0.66 -7.43 -8.91
N PHE A 33 -1.19 -7.39 -7.69
CA PHE A 33 -1.83 -8.52 -7.04
C PHE A 33 -3.34 -8.28 -6.98
N ALA A 34 -4.12 -9.35 -7.09
CA ALA A 34 -5.56 -9.32 -6.95
C ALA A 34 -5.97 -10.21 -5.77
N SER A 35 -6.81 -9.65 -4.89
CA SER A 35 -7.46 -10.40 -3.82
C SER A 35 -8.25 -11.59 -4.39
N LYS A 36 -8.49 -12.62 -3.57
CA LYS A 36 -9.31 -13.79 -3.96
C LYS A 36 -10.72 -13.41 -4.42
N SER A 37 -11.28 -12.33 -3.86
CA SER A 37 -12.59 -11.79 -4.25
C SER A 37 -12.58 -11.07 -5.60
N LEU A 38 -11.38 -10.76 -6.13
CA LEU A 38 -11.14 -9.98 -7.35
C LEU A 38 -11.67 -8.53 -7.29
N LYS A 39 -12.04 -8.05 -6.10
CA LYS A 39 -12.52 -6.66 -5.90
C LYS A 39 -11.39 -5.68 -5.65
N GLU A 40 -10.40 -6.11 -4.87
CA GLU A 40 -9.27 -5.28 -4.45
C GLU A 40 -8.01 -5.66 -5.23
N TYR A 41 -7.20 -4.66 -5.54
CA TYR A 41 -5.83 -4.81 -5.99
C TYR A 41 -4.85 -4.41 -4.90
N LEU A 42 -3.62 -4.91 -5.04
CA LEU A 42 -2.45 -4.37 -4.40
C LEU A 42 -1.36 -4.13 -5.45
N LEU A 43 -0.77 -2.94 -5.44
CA LEU A 43 0.42 -2.61 -6.21
C LEU A 43 1.62 -2.68 -5.29
N ALA A 44 2.64 -3.42 -5.70
CA ALA A 44 3.96 -3.40 -5.07
C ALA A 44 4.93 -2.64 -5.98
N TYR A 45 5.48 -1.54 -5.48
CA TYR A 45 6.32 -0.63 -6.26
C TYR A 45 7.76 -1.13 -6.29
N ARG A 46 8.34 -1.18 -7.49
CA ARG A 46 9.76 -1.44 -7.68
C ARG A 46 10.48 -0.11 -7.95
N TYR A 47 11.23 0.38 -6.98
CA TYR A 47 12.10 1.53 -7.15
C TYR A 47 13.41 1.15 -7.87
N GLU A 48 14.02 2.12 -8.55
CA GLU A 48 15.34 1.93 -9.17
C GLU A 48 16.39 1.59 -8.09
N GLY A 49 17.27 0.63 -8.38
CA GLY A 49 18.31 0.17 -7.43
C GLY A 49 17.85 -0.87 -6.39
N ASN A 50 16.55 -1.18 -6.29
CA ASN A 50 16.09 -2.27 -5.42
C ASN A 50 16.52 -3.64 -5.96
N ILE A 51 17.02 -4.50 -5.05
CA ILE A 51 17.20 -5.93 -5.30
C ILE A 51 15.86 -6.59 -5.65
N GLU A 52 15.91 -7.71 -6.38
CA GLU A 52 14.73 -8.52 -6.67
C GLU A 52 13.99 -8.87 -5.36
N ASN A 53 12.70 -8.55 -5.28
CA ASN A 53 11.81 -8.74 -4.12
C ASN A 53 11.91 -7.73 -2.95
N ALA A 54 12.68 -6.64 -3.06
CA ALA A 54 12.61 -5.53 -2.11
C ALA A 54 11.55 -4.51 -2.55
N TYR A 55 10.37 -4.57 -1.94
CA TYR A 55 9.29 -3.59 -2.15
C TYR A 55 9.14 -2.72 -0.92
N SER A 56 9.22 -1.42 -1.16
CA SER A 56 9.27 -0.43 -0.08
C SER A 56 8.08 0.51 -0.09
N CYS A 57 7.20 0.37 -1.08
CA CYS A 57 5.94 1.09 -1.18
C CYS A 57 4.86 0.19 -1.77
N PHE A 58 3.66 0.32 -1.21
CA PHE A 58 2.49 -0.44 -1.58
C PHE A 58 1.28 0.47 -1.74
N GLU A 59 0.39 0.10 -2.65
CA GLU A 59 -0.92 0.73 -2.82
C GLU A 59 -2.02 -0.34 -2.80
N ILE A 60 -3.05 -0.13 -2.00
CA ILE A 60 -4.26 -0.98 -1.95
C ILE A 60 -5.43 -0.15 -2.47
N GLY A 61 -6.24 -0.70 -3.37
CA GLY A 61 -7.44 -0.03 -3.88
C GLY A 61 -8.44 -0.99 -4.51
N TYR A 62 -9.62 -0.47 -4.87
CA TYR A 62 -10.62 -1.23 -5.62
C TYR A 62 -10.40 -1.13 -7.12
N PHE A 63 -10.50 -2.25 -7.84
CA PHE A 63 -10.43 -2.26 -9.31
C PHE A 63 -11.52 -1.39 -9.96
N GLU A 64 -12.70 -1.28 -9.34
CA GLU A 64 -13.82 -0.49 -9.87
C GLU A 64 -13.55 1.03 -9.83
N GLU A 65 -12.76 1.49 -8.86
CA GLU A 65 -12.43 2.91 -8.65
C GLU A 65 -11.17 3.32 -9.45
N ASP A 66 -10.31 2.37 -9.86
CA ASP A 66 -9.17 2.64 -10.75
C ASP A 66 -9.14 1.73 -11.98
N ARG A 67 -9.79 2.18 -13.05
CA ARG A 67 -9.87 1.47 -14.34
C ARG A 67 -8.53 1.28 -15.05
N LYS A 68 -7.46 1.97 -14.62
CA LYS A 68 -6.11 1.79 -15.19
C LYS A 68 -5.48 0.50 -14.70
N VAL A 69 -5.79 0.07 -13.47
CA VAL A 69 -5.31 -1.20 -12.91
C VAL A 69 -6.12 -2.33 -13.54
N LYS A 70 -5.43 -3.23 -14.22
CA LYS A 70 -6.03 -4.27 -15.07
C LYS A 70 -5.98 -5.63 -14.39
N LEU A 71 -7.14 -6.21 -14.11
CA LEU A 71 -7.25 -7.51 -13.43
C LEU A 71 -6.56 -8.64 -14.21
N GLU A 72 -6.55 -8.57 -15.54
CA GLU A 72 -5.88 -9.53 -16.42
C GLU A 72 -4.36 -9.54 -16.28
N LYS A 73 -3.77 -8.45 -15.78
CA LYS A 73 -2.33 -8.35 -15.48
C LYS A 73 -2.01 -8.74 -14.03
N ALA A 74 -3.02 -9.05 -13.22
CA ALA A 74 -2.86 -9.25 -11.79
C ALA A 74 -2.59 -10.72 -11.42
N ILE A 75 -1.70 -10.91 -10.45
CA ILE A 75 -1.44 -12.20 -9.81
C ILE A 75 -2.49 -12.39 -8.72
N ARG A 76 -3.26 -13.47 -8.81
CA ARG A 76 -4.28 -13.78 -7.82
C ARG A 76 -3.65 -14.37 -6.58
N ILE A 77 -4.02 -13.85 -5.41
CA ILE A 77 -3.59 -14.36 -4.11
C ILE A 77 -4.72 -15.12 -3.41
N LYS A 78 -4.43 -15.74 -2.27
CA LYS A 78 -5.38 -16.59 -1.53
C LYS A 78 -6.26 -15.80 -0.56
N GLU A 79 -5.82 -14.61 -0.20
CA GLU A 79 -6.41 -13.70 0.77
C GLU A 79 -7.62 -13.00 0.17
N SER A 80 -8.72 -12.96 0.92
CA SER A 80 -9.97 -12.34 0.46
C SER A 80 -9.88 -10.81 0.32
N ASN A 81 -9.03 -10.18 1.13
CA ASN A 81 -8.84 -8.73 1.25
C ASN A 81 -7.39 -8.42 1.64
N PHE A 82 -6.94 -7.22 1.30
CA PHE A 82 -5.62 -6.72 1.69
C PHE A 82 -5.69 -5.93 2.99
N GLN A 83 -4.65 -6.10 3.83
CA GLN A 83 -4.53 -5.41 5.10
C GLN A 83 -3.07 -5.05 5.42
N THR A 84 -2.85 -3.86 5.96
CA THR A 84 -1.55 -3.45 6.53
C THR A 84 -1.27 -4.23 7.81
N GLU A 85 -0.01 -4.23 8.27
CA GLU A 85 0.39 -4.78 9.57
C GLU A 85 -0.39 -4.19 10.76
N SER A 86 -0.74 -2.90 10.67
CA SER A 86 -1.52 -2.17 11.67
C SER A 86 -3.03 -2.42 11.58
N GLY A 87 -3.47 -3.21 10.61
CA GLY A 87 -4.87 -3.58 10.47
C GLY A 87 -5.71 -2.67 9.56
N LEU A 88 -5.09 -1.71 8.86
CA LEU A 88 -5.81 -0.88 7.89
C LEU A 88 -6.17 -1.69 6.65
N CYS A 89 -7.42 -1.59 6.22
CA CYS A 89 -7.94 -2.19 4.99
C CYS A 89 -8.99 -1.27 4.36
N LEU A 90 -9.40 -1.59 3.13
CA LEU A 90 -10.47 -0.87 2.45
C LEU A 90 -11.82 -1.11 3.15
N GLY A 91 -12.75 -0.17 3.00
CA GLY A 91 -14.08 -0.26 3.61
C GLY A 91 -14.14 0.21 5.07
N LEU A 92 -13.00 0.46 5.72
CA LEU A 92 -12.98 1.06 7.06
C LEU A 92 -13.57 2.47 7.06
N SER A 93 -14.22 2.86 8.16
CA SER A 93 -14.68 4.23 8.33
C SER A 93 -13.54 5.16 8.75
N LEU A 94 -13.71 6.47 8.54
CA LEU A 94 -12.81 7.49 9.09
C LEU A 94 -12.57 7.28 10.60
N LYS A 95 -13.63 6.95 11.35
CA LYS A 95 -13.53 6.70 12.80
C LYS A 95 -12.64 5.50 13.11
N ASP A 96 -12.74 4.43 12.33
CA ASP A 96 -11.89 3.24 12.51
C ASP A 96 -10.43 3.56 12.19
N VAL A 97 -10.17 4.36 11.15
CA VAL A 97 -8.81 4.80 10.80
C VAL A 97 -8.19 5.59 11.95
N ILE A 98 -8.90 6.57 12.50
CA ILE A 98 -8.42 7.39 13.63
C ILE A 98 -8.20 6.52 14.87
N ARG A 99 -9.05 5.51 15.11
CA ARG A 99 -8.83 4.55 16.21
C ARG A 99 -7.56 3.72 16.03
N ILE A 100 -7.21 3.35 14.80
CA ILE A 100 -6.03 2.52 14.51
C ILE A 100 -4.75 3.35 14.49
N LYS A 101 -4.76 4.56 13.92
CA LYS A 101 -3.55 5.36 13.67
C LYS A 101 -3.40 6.59 14.57
N GLY A 102 -4.45 6.99 15.29
CA GLY A 102 -4.47 8.23 16.09
C GLY A 102 -4.76 9.48 15.25
N GLU A 103 -4.66 10.64 15.90
CA GLU A 103 -5.04 11.95 15.32
C GLU A 103 -3.87 12.71 14.67
N GLY A 104 -2.67 12.13 14.62
CA GLY A 104 -1.45 12.76 14.09
C GLY A 104 -1.36 12.78 12.56
N TYR A 105 -2.41 13.20 11.86
CA TYR A 105 -2.46 13.26 10.40
C TYR A 105 -2.70 14.67 9.87
N GLU A 106 -2.19 14.93 8.66
CA GLU A 106 -2.63 16.04 7.84
C GLU A 106 -3.88 15.65 7.05
N GLN A 107 -4.88 16.53 6.99
CA GLN A 107 -6.13 16.28 6.28
C GLN A 107 -6.33 17.26 5.13
N GLN A 108 -6.73 16.73 3.97
CA GLN A 108 -7.23 17.51 2.85
C GLN A 108 -8.64 17.01 2.49
N LYS A 109 -9.59 17.93 2.29
CA LYS A 109 -10.98 17.58 1.93
C LYS A 109 -11.37 18.29 0.64
N SER A 110 -12.00 17.56 -0.28
CA SER A 110 -12.53 18.10 -1.53
C SER A 110 -13.82 17.35 -1.90
N GLY A 111 -14.96 18.02 -1.80
CA GLY A 111 -16.27 17.39 -1.95
C GLY A 111 -16.45 16.22 -0.98
N ASP A 112 -16.78 15.05 -1.53
CA ASP A 112 -17.00 13.81 -0.80
C ASP A 112 -15.70 13.05 -0.48
N TYR A 113 -14.55 13.58 -0.94
CA TYR A 113 -13.26 12.96 -0.74
C TYR A 113 -12.50 13.59 0.43
N ILE A 114 -11.86 12.72 1.21
CA ILE A 114 -10.93 13.09 2.26
C ILE A 114 -9.62 12.35 2.01
N VAL A 115 -8.50 13.03 2.18
CA VAL A 115 -7.17 12.43 2.16
C VAL A 115 -6.52 12.68 3.51
N LEU A 116 -6.11 11.62 4.18
CA LEU A 116 -5.31 11.67 5.40
C LEU A 116 -3.87 11.30 5.05
N ASN A 117 -2.91 12.09 5.49
CA ASN A 117 -1.49 11.79 5.36
C ASN A 117 -0.87 11.68 6.76
N TYR A 118 -0.37 10.49 7.06
CA TYR A 118 0.48 10.24 8.22
C TYR A 118 1.92 10.19 7.74
N LYS A 119 2.82 10.83 8.49
CA LYS A 119 4.24 10.89 8.17
C LYS A 119 5.07 10.66 9.42
N VAL A 120 6.16 9.93 9.26
CA VAL A 120 7.23 9.79 10.24
C VAL A 120 8.50 10.21 9.51
N GLU A 121 9.06 11.36 9.87
CA GLU A 121 10.21 11.99 9.19
C GLU A 121 11.33 12.37 10.19
N ASP A 122 11.21 11.91 11.44
CA ASP A 122 12.21 12.16 12.49
C ASP A 122 13.13 10.96 12.64
N PHE A 123 14.16 10.88 11.78
CA PHE A 123 15.13 9.77 11.81
C PHE A 123 15.86 9.66 13.15
N GLU A 124 16.22 10.78 13.77
CA GLU A 124 17.01 10.81 15.01
C GLU A 124 16.23 10.22 16.21
N ASN A 125 14.91 10.40 16.23
CA ASN A 125 14.07 9.94 17.34
C ASN A 125 13.15 8.75 16.99
N SER A 126 13.21 8.22 15.77
CA SER A 126 12.37 7.09 15.35
C SER A 126 13.18 5.79 15.24
N PRO A 127 13.08 4.88 16.23
CA PRO A 127 13.70 3.56 16.15
C PRO A 127 13.25 2.76 14.91
N PHE A 128 12.02 3.00 14.45
CA PHE A 128 11.50 2.38 13.23
C PHE A 128 12.28 2.85 12.01
N LEU A 129 12.47 4.16 11.82
CA LEU A 129 13.23 4.68 10.68
C LEU A 129 14.71 4.26 10.74
N GLN A 130 15.31 4.25 11.93
CA GLN A 130 16.68 3.79 12.14
C GLN A 130 16.86 2.31 11.82
N GLN A 131 15.90 1.46 12.21
CA GLN A 131 15.93 0.03 11.93
C GLN A 131 16.00 -0.27 10.43
N TYR A 132 15.27 0.50 9.63
CA TYR A 132 15.23 0.34 8.18
C TYR A 132 16.23 1.26 7.44
N ASN A 133 16.97 2.11 8.17
CA ASN A 133 17.87 3.12 7.63
C ASN A 133 17.21 4.02 6.56
N MET A 134 15.98 4.47 6.84
CA MET A 134 15.17 5.28 5.92
C MET A 134 14.89 6.68 6.46
N SER A 135 14.90 7.69 5.59
CA SER A 135 14.69 9.09 5.99
C SER A 135 13.23 9.41 6.37
N GLY A 136 12.28 8.70 5.79
CA GLY A 136 10.86 8.96 6.00
C GLY A 136 9.98 7.76 5.71
N TYR A 137 8.83 7.71 6.38
CA TYR A 137 7.78 6.73 6.14
C TYR A 137 6.43 7.45 6.11
N PHE A 138 5.58 7.07 5.16
CA PHE A 138 4.26 7.67 5.01
C PHE A 138 3.14 6.65 4.91
N ILE A 139 1.95 7.09 5.28
CA ILE A 139 0.68 6.42 4.98
C ILE A 139 -0.30 7.48 4.48
N LYS A 140 -0.74 7.33 3.24
CA LYS A 140 -1.77 8.14 2.61
C LYS A 140 -3.05 7.33 2.49
N ILE A 141 -4.14 7.83 3.06
CA ILE A 141 -5.45 7.15 3.06
C ILE A 141 -6.43 8.06 2.36
N LYS A 142 -7.04 7.57 1.28
CA LYS A 142 -8.13 8.27 0.60
C LYS A 142 -9.46 7.65 1.03
N LEU A 143 -10.39 8.52 1.37
CA LEU A 143 -11.75 8.18 1.74
C LEU A 143 -12.72 8.86 0.78
N LYS A 144 -13.82 8.18 0.50
CA LYS A 144 -14.99 8.69 -0.23
C LYS A 144 -16.20 8.45 0.65
N ASN A 145 -17.00 9.49 0.94
CA ASN A 145 -18.10 9.39 1.89
C ASN A 145 -17.68 8.81 3.27
N ASN A 146 -16.51 9.21 3.75
CA ASN A 146 -15.88 8.72 5.00
C ASN A 146 -15.54 7.22 5.04
N ILE A 147 -15.52 6.53 3.89
CA ILE A 147 -15.11 5.13 3.77
C ILE A 147 -13.79 5.05 3.00
N VAL A 148 -12.83 4.26 3.52
CA VAL A 148 -11.52 4.06 2.89
C VAL A 148 -11.67 3.36 1.55
N THR A 149 -11.16 3.98 0.49
CA THR A 149 -11.17 3.45 -0.89
C THR A 149 -9.77 3.20 -1.43
N ASN A 150 -8.74 3.83 -0.84
CA ASN A 150 -7.35 3.64 -1.25
C ASN A 150 -6.42 3.89 -0.07
N ILE A 151 -5.36 3.08 0.02
CA ILE A 151 -4.29 3.22 1.01
C ILE A 151 -2.97 3.09 0.27
N THR A 152 -2.09 4.09 0.39
CA THR A 152 -0.71 4.04 -0.10
C THR A 152 0.22 4.17 1.09
N PHE A 153 1.21 3.29 1.22
CA PHE A 153 2.15 3.36 2.33
C PHE A 153 3.52 2.81 1.94
N GLY A 154 4.56 3.39 2.51
CA GLY A 154 5.93 3.03 2.18
C GLY A 154 6.94 3.99 2.75
N PHE A 155 8.20 3.73 2.47
CA PHE A 155 9.30 4.63 2.76
C PHE A 155 9.44 5.69 1.68
N ASP A 156 9.87 6.88 2.08
CA ASP A 156 10.28 7.92 1.15
C ASP A 156 11.63 7.51 0.53
N TYR A 157 11.63 7.28 -0.78
CA TYR A 157 12.87 7.08 -1.54
C TYR A 157 13.31 8.43 -2.14
N PRO A 158 14.60 8.78 -2.02
CA PRO A 158 15.18 9.98 -2.63
C PRO A 158 15.25 9.91 -4.17
#